data_AF-A0A957UBG5-F1
#
_entry.id   AF-A0A957UBG5-F1
#
_cell.length_a   1.000
_cell.length_b   1.000
_cell.length_c   1.000
_cell.angle_alpha   90.00
_cell.angle_beta   90.00
_cell.angle_gamma   90.00
#
_symmetry.space_group_name_H-M   'P 1'
#
loop_
_entity.id
_entity.type
_entity.pdbx_description
1 polymer ?
#
loop_
_entity_poly.entity_id
_entity_poly.type
_entity_poly.pdbx_seq_one_letter_code
_entity_poly.pdbx_strand_id
1 'polypeptide(L)'
;PSFYLESSGSALAGAAIIEGVARGWLDAARFGPAAQRARDGILGELEGSGRLGSVSGPTGPMLDIAAYNAIPTDVLTRYGQGTALLIGAADLDAASAP
;
A
#
# COMPACT_ATOMS: atom_id res chain seq x y z
N PRO A 1 16.44 6.07 9.07
CA PRO A 1 15.39 6.05 10.13
C PRO A 1 14.87 4.63 10.34
N SER A 2 14.67 4.19 11.58
CA SER A 2 14.10 2.86 11.90
C SER A 2 12.62 3.00 12.26
N PHE A 3 11.75 2.96 11.25
CA PHE A 3 10.30 2.92 11.41
C PHE A 3 9.79 1.53 11.04
N TYR A 4 8.64 1.13 11.58
CA TYR A 4 7.97 -0.09 11.14
C TYR A 4 7.47 0.07 9.69
N LEU A 5 7.34 -1.05 8.98
CA LEU A 5 6.74 -1.08 7.64
C LEU A 5 5.22 -1.12 7.80
N GLU A 6 4.53 -0.19 7.13
CA GLU A 6 3.09 -0.02 7.25
C GLU A 6 2.41 -0.38 5.93
N SER A 7 1.49 -1.35 5.97
CA SER A 7 0.90 -1.95 4.77
C SER A 7 -0.24 -1.13 4.17
N SER A 8 -1.11 -0.49 4.97
CA SER A 8 -2.33 0.13 4.42
C SER A 8 -2.05 1.39 3.60
N GLY A 9 -1.16 2.25 4.08
CA GLY A 9 -0.64 3.41 3.38
C GLY A 9 0.21 3.02 2.17
N SER A 10 1.04 1.97 2.31
CA SER A 10 1.80 1.43 1.18
C SER A 10 0.88 0.88 0.08
N ALA A 11 -0.20 0.20 0.44
CA ALA A 11 -1.20 -0.29 -0.49
C ALA A 11 -1.97 0.84 -1.18
N LEU A 12 -2.39 1.88 -0.45
CA LEU A 12 -3.03 3.06 -1.05
C LEU A 12 -2.11 3.81 -2.01
N ALA A 13 -0.88 4.08 -1.58
CA ALA A 13 0.11 4.76 -2.41
C ALA A 13 0.44 3.92 -3.65
N GLY A 14 0.63 2.61 -3.48
CA GLY A 14 0.85 1.67 -4.58
C GLY A 14 -0.31 1.67 -5.58
N ALA A 15 -1.55 1.52 -5.11
CA ALA A 15 -2.74 1.56 -5.96
C ALA A 15 -2.85 2.88 -6.74
N ALA A 16 -2.57 4.02 -6.10
CA ALA A 16 -2.60 5.33 -6.76
C ALA A 16 -1.49 5.48 -7.83
N ILE A 17 -0.29 4.93 -7.59
CA ILE A 17 0.77 4.93 -8.59
C ILE A 17 0.39 4.04 -9.78
N ILE A 18 -0.17 2.84 -9.52
CA ILE A 18 -0.65 1.94 -10.57
C ILE A 18 -1.70 2.65 -11.43
N GLU A 19 -2.73 3.23 -10.81
CA GLU A 19 -3.79 3.96 -11.49
C GLU A 19 -3.23 5.16 -12.28
N GLY A 20 -2.29 5.89 -11.69
CA GLY A 20 -1.63 7.01 -12.34
C GLY A 20 -0.87 6.60 -13.60
N VAL A 21 -0.21 5.44 -13.58
CA VAL A 21 0.45 4.89 -14.77
C VAL A 21 -0.59 4.42 -15.79
N ALA A 22 -1.61 3.66 -15.37
CA ALA A 22 -2.67 3.15 -16.24
C ALA A 22 -3.44 4.26 -16.97
N ARG A 23 -3.60 5.42 -16.33
CA ARG A 23 -4.27 6.60 -16.90
C ARG A 23 -3.34 7.57 -17.64
N GLY A 24 -2.04 7.28 -17.71
CA GLY A 24 -1.05 8.16 -18.33
C GLY A 24 -0.79 9.47 -17.56
N TRP A 25 -1.15 9.54 -16.28
CA TRP A 25 -0.78 10.67 -15.40
C TRP A 25 0.68 10.59 -14.94
N LEU A 26 1.20 9.37 -14.84
CA LEU A 26 2.57 9.06 -14.48
C LEU A 26 3.27 8.32 -15.61
N ASP A 27 4.52 8.70 -15.88
CA ASP A 27 5.35 8.02 -16.89
C ASP A 27 5.57 6.54 -16.51
N ALA A 28 5.17 5.63 -17.40
CA ALA A 28 5.21 4.20 -17.16
C ALA A 28 6.64 3.67 -17.00
N ALA A 29 7.59 4.17 -17.81
CA ALA A 29 8.98 3.73 -17.74
C ALA A 29 9.63 4.09 -16.39
N ARG A 30 9.30 5.26 -15.84
CA ARG A 30 9.80 5.74 -14.56
C ARG A 30 9.09 5.11 -13.37
N PHE A 31 7.76 4.98 -13.40
CA PHE A 31 6.96 4.61 -12.22
C PHE A 31 6.47 3.17 -12.23
N GLY A 32 6.38 2.51 -13.38
CA GLY A 32 5.95 1.10 -13.52
C GLY A 32 6.72 0.12 -12.62
N PRO A 33 8.06 0.17 -12.55
CA PRO A 33 8.82 -0.71 -11.65
C PRO A 33 8.50 -0.49 -10.17
N ALA A 34 8.17 0.74 -9.76
CA ALA A 34 7.77 1.03 -8.39
C ALA A 34 6.34 0.56 -8.09
N ALA A 35 5.42 0.74 -9.04
CA ALA A 35 4.06 0.21 -9.00
C ALA A 35 4.04 -1.31 -8.82
N GLN A 36 4.81 -2.04 -9.64
CA GLN A 36 4.92 -3.51 -9.53
C GLN A 36 5.44 -3.93 -8.15
N ARG A 37 6.54 -3.33 -7.68
CA ARG A 37 7.10 -3.66 -6.36
C ARG A 37 6.15 -3.37 -5.21
N ALA A 38 5.35 -2.31 -5.31
CA ALA A 38 4.34 -2.00 -4.29
C ALA A 38 3.25 -3.09 -4.26
N ARG A 39 2.75 -3.53 -5.42
CA ARG A 39 1.76 -4.62 -5.48
C ARG A 39 2.32 -5.93 -4.94
N ASP A 40 3.50 -6.33 -5.41
CA ASP A 40 4.13 -7.59 -4.99
C ASP A 40 4.43 -7.58 -3.48
N GLY A 41 4.93 -6.46 -2.95
CA GLY A 41 5.18 -6.30 -1.51
C GLY A 41 3.90 -6.44 -0.68
N ILE A 42 2.81 -5.80 -1.07
CA ILE A 42 1.54 -5.89 -0.34
C ILE A 42 0.91 -7.29 -0.44
N LEU A 43 0.96 -7.92 -1.61
CA LEU A 43 0.48 -9.30 -1.76
C LEU A 43 1.30 -10.29 -0.92
N GLY A 44 2.60 -10.01 -0.71
CA GLY A 44 3.46 -10.77 0.20
C GLY A 44 3.12 -10.63 1.68
N GLU A 45 2.47 -9.53 2.09
CA GLU A 45 2.01 -9.30 3.48
C GLU A 45 0.63 -9.92 3.77
N LEU A 46 0.02 -10.60 2.79
CA LEU A 46 -1.22 -11.35 3.01
C LEU A 46 -0.91 -12.67 3.72
N GLU A 47 -1.55 -12.87 4.87
CA GLU A 47 -1.54 -14.14 5.58
C GLU A 47 -2.34 -15.21 4.84
N GLY A 48 -2.16 -16.48 5.22
CA GLY A 48 -2.94 -17.60 4.67
C GLY A 48 -4.46 -17.50 4.90
N SER A 49 -4.90 -16.64 5.81
CA SER A 49 -6.31 -16.31 6.04
C SER A 49 -6.88 -15.29 5.04
N GLY A 50 -6.04 -14.69 4.20
CA GLY A 50 -6.36 -13.52 3.37
C GLY A 50 -6.29 -12.19 4.13
N ARG A 51 -5.86 -12.20 5.39
CA ARG A 51 -5.67 -10.97 6.17
C ARG A 51 -4.35 -10.30 5.78
N LEU A 52 -4.41 -9.03 5.34
CA LEU A 52 -3.27 -8.13 5.27
C LEU A 52 -2.71 -7.85 6.67
N GLY A 53 -1.43 -8.16 6.87
CA GLY A 53 -0.65 -7.86 8.07
C GLY A 53 0.02 -6.49 8.04
N SER A 54 0.67 -6.14 9.15
CA SER A 54 1.46 -4.90 9.29
C SER A 54 0.64 -3.62 9.05
N VAL A 55 -0.65 -3.65 9.40
CA VAL A 55 -1.56 -2.51 9.24
C VAL A 55 -1.56 -1.70 10.53
N SER A 56 -1.16 -0.42 10.47
CA SER A 56 -1.21 0.48 11.63
C SER A 56 -2.63 0.61 12.18
N GLY A 57 -2.80 0.78 13.49
CA GLY A 57 -4.10 1.12 14.11
C GLY A 57 -4.63 2.50 13.69
N PRO A 58 -5.94 2.79 13.89
CA PRO A 58 -6.50 4.10 13.57
C PRO A 58 -5.74 5.20 14.29
N THR A 59 -5.22 6.15 13.54
CA THR A 59 -4.29 7.16 14.06
C THR A 59 -4.82 8.56 13.78
N GLY A 60 -5.07 9.33 14.83
CA GLY A 60 -5.32 10.76 14.74
C GLY A 60 -4.02 11.56 14.59
N PRO A 61 -4.09 12.91 14.52
CA PRO A 61 -2.89 13.74 14.61
C PRO A 61 -2.15 13.50 15.92
N MET A 62 -0.84 13.24 15.85
CA MET A 62 0.01 13.01 17.02
C MET A 62 0.98 14.17 17.23
N LEU A 63 1.46 14.31 18.47
CA LEU A 63 2.34 15.42 18.88
C LEU A 63 3.73 15.34 18.24
N ASP A 64 4.27 14.13 18.06
CA ASP A 64 5.62 13.91 17.57
C ASP A 64 5.76 12.60 16.77
N ILE A 65 6.95 12.43 16.18
CA ILE A 65 7.31 11.27 15.35
C ILE A 65 7.37 9.98 16.18
N ALA A 66 7.77 10.05 17.45
CA ALA A 66 7.89 8.86 18.30
C ALA A 66 6.50 8.27 18.58
N ALA A 67 5.49 9.12 18.77
CA ALA A 67 4.10 8.72 18.92
C ALA A 67 3.55 8.02 17.68
N TYR A 68 3.90 8.49 16.47
CA TYR A 68 3.55 7.77 15.23
C TYR A 68 4.24 6.41 15.11
N ASN A 69 5.51 6.31 15.54
CA ASN A 69 6.27 5.05 15.47
C ASN A 69 5.82 4.00 16.51
N ALA A 70 5.10 4.43 17.57
CA ALA A 70 4.62 3.56 18.63
C ALA A 70 3.20 3.00 18.38
N ILE A 71 2.58 3.32 17.23
CA ILE A 71 1.24 2.83 16.88
C ILE A 71 1.28 1.30 16.74
N PRO A 72 0.42 0.56 17.48
CA PRO A 72 0.35 -0.88 17.32
C PRO A 72 -0.23 -1.25 15.95
N THR A 73 0.30 -2.31 15.37
CA THR A 73 -0.24 -2.90 14.13
C THR A 73 -1.29 -3.97 14.44
N ASP A 74 -2.15 -4.25 13.47
CA ASP A 74 -3.06 -5.40 13.43
C ASP A 74 -4.18 -5.46 14.49
N VAL A 75 -4.58 -4.31 15.05
CA VAL A 75 -5.64 -4.25 16.09
C VAL A 75 -7.06 -4.05 15.52
N LEU A 76 -7.23 -3.24 14.46
CA LEU A 76 -8.53 -2.91 13.84
C LEU A 76 -8.44 -2.80 12.31
N THR A 77 -8.22 -3.92 11.63
CA THR A 77 -7.66 -3.94 10.28
C THR A 77 -8.63 -3.74 9.11
N ARG A 78 -9.93 -3.45 9.34
CA ARG A 78 -10.92 -3.42 8.24
C ARG A 78 -10.52 -2.51 7.07
N TYR A 79 -9.91 -1.36 7.33
CA TYR A 79 -9.41 -0.48 6.25
C TYR A 79 -8.22 -1.09 5.52
N GLY A 80 -7.32 -1.81 6.20
CA GLY A 80 -6.24 -2.56 5.57
C GLY A 80 -6.72 -3.57 4.54
N GLN A 81 -7.83 -4.25 4.81
CA GLN A 81 -8.49 -5.15 3.84
C GLN A 81 -9.01 -4.37 2.64
N GLY A 82 -9.63 -3.21 2.86
CA GLY A 82 -10.05 -2.32 1.78
C GLY A 82 -8.88 -1.88 0.90
N THR A 83 -7.75 -1.53 1.50
CA THR A 83 -6.55 -1.12 0.75
C THR A 83 -5.91 -2.29 0.00
N ALA A 84 -5.94 -3.51 0.56
CA ALA A 84 -5.50 -4.72 -0.13
C ALA A 84 -6.34 -4.99 -1.39
N LEU A 85 -7.66 -4.83 -1.29
CA LEU A 85 -8.56 -4.97 -2.44
C LEU A 85 -8.28 -3.90 -3.50
N LEU A 86 -8.04 -2.65 -3.11
CA LEU A 86 -7.72 -1.56 -4.04
C LEU A 86 -6.47 -1.85 -4.86
N ILE A 87 -5.35 -2.19 -4.21
CA ILE A 87 -4.10 -2.51 -4.94
C ILE A 87 -4.18 -3.86 -5.67
N GLY A 88 -4.96 -4.81 -5.15
CA GLY A 88 -5.22 -6.08 -5.79
C GLY A 88 -6.02 -5.94 -7.09
N ALA A 89 -6.96 -4.98 -7.15
CA ALA A 89 -7.80 -4.70 -8.31
C ALA A 89 -7.19 -3.68 -9.29
N ALA A 90 -6.16 -2.95 -8.89
CA ALA A 90 -5.53 -1.94 -9.73
C ALA A 90 -4.92 -2.56 -11.00
N ASP A 91 -5.18 -1.91 -12.15
CA ASP A 91 -4.80 -2.42 -13.46
C ASP A 91 -3.32 -2.13 -13.77
N LEU A 92 -2.50 -3.19 -13.73
CA LEU A 92 -1.10 -3.12 -14.15
C LEU A 92 -0.91 -3.35 -15.65
N ASP A 93 -1.87 -3.99 -16.32
CA ASP A 93 -1.73 -4.37 -17.72
C ASP A 93 -1.94 -3.16 -18.65
N ALA A 94 -2.70 -2.16 -18.21
CA ALA A 94 -2.78 -0.85 -18.87
C ALA A 94 -1.41 -0.14 -18.97
N ALA A 95 -0.47 -0.41 -18.06
CA ALA A 95 0.89 0.14 -18.13
C ALA A 95 1.78 -0.51 -19.20
N SER A 96 1.36 -1.67 -19.73
CA SER A 96 2.11 -2.49 -20.68
C SER A 96 1.61 -2.35 -22.12
N ALA A 97 0.56 -1.55 -22.36
CA ALA A 97 0.04 -1.28 -23.70
C ALA A 97 0.84 -0.15 -24.37
N PRO A 98 1.42 -0.39 -25.56
CA PRO A 98 2.20 0.61 -26.30
C PRO A 98 1.34 1.75 -26.89
#